data_AF-A0AA36BL28-F1
#
_entry.id   AF-A0AA36BL28-F1
#
_cell.length_a   1.000
_cell.length_b   1.000
_cell.length_c   1.000
_cell.angle_alpha   90.00
_cell.angle_beta   90.00
_cell.angle_gamma   90.00
#
_symmetry.space_group_name_H-M   'P 1'
#
loop_
_entity.id
_entity.type
_entity.pdbx_description
1 polymer ?
#
loop_
_entity_poly.entity_id
_entity_poly.type
_entity_poly.pdbx_seq_one_letter_code
_entity_poly.pdbx_strand_id
1 'polypeptide(L)'
;MQNKVIELLPKEELETSLTEIVPGLLKSYDDSESTVRKASVFCLVSIYMAVGDNLRPYLSQLNYSKMKLLKLYIKRAQSQKDGSKGSKSPLASADT
;
A
#
# COMPACT_ATOMS: atom_id res chain seq x y z
N MET A 1 14.94 -7.97 -0.82
CA MET A 1 15.19 -7.37 -2.15
C MET A 1 13.86 -6.76 -2.60
N GLN A 2 13.63 -5.50 -2.96
CA GLN A 2 14.36 -4.23 -3.04
C GLN A 2 13.26 -3.15 -3.13
N ASN A 3 12.96 -2.41 -2.06
CA ASN A 3 12.13 -1.19 -2.11
C ASN A 3 13.03 0.06 -2.08
N LYS A 4 14.22 -0.02 -2.67
CA LYS A 4 15.19 1.09 -2.68
C LYS A 4 14.93 2.14 -3.76
N VAL A 5 14.01 1.87 -4.69
CA VAL A 5 13.71 2.81 -5.79
C VAL A 5 12.81 3.95 -5.31
N ILE A 6 11.92 3.69 -4.34
CA ILE A 6 11.00 4.71 -3.79
C ILE A 6 11.74 5.73 -2.89
N GLU A 7 12.94 5.40 -2.42
CA GLU A 7 13.80 6.32 -1.65
C GLU A 7 14.67 7.23 -2.54
N LEU A 8 14.77 6.95 -3.85
CA LEU A 8 15.62 7.69 -4.79
C LEU A 8 14.84 8.59 -5.76
N LEU A 9 13.55 8.36 -5.94
CA LEU A 9 12.70 9.30 -6.68
C LEU A 9 12.27 10.45 -5.75
N PRO A 10 12.60 11.71 -6.09
CA PRO A 10 12.08 12.85 -5.36
C PRO A 10 10.55 12.83 -5.39
N LYS A 11 9.91 13.25 -4.29
CA LYS A 11 8.44 13.25 -4.14
C LYS A 11 7.71 13.86 -5.35
N GLU A 12 8.31 14.86 -6.00
CA GLU A 12 7.78 15.50 -7.22
C GLU A 12 7.66 14.54 -8.42
N GLU A 13 8.66 13.70 -8.68
CA GLU A 13 8.60 12.73 -9.77
C GLU A 13 7.60 11.61 -9.47
N LEU A 14 7.53 11.19 -8.20
CA LEU A 14 6.53 10.24 -7.76
C LEU A 14 5.14 10.83 -7.97
N GLU A 15 4.88 12.06 -7.52
CA GLU A 15 3.60 12.76 -7.72
C GLU A 15 3.18 12.88 -9.19
N THR A 16 4.14 13.17 -10.08
CA THR A 16 3.90 13.21 -11.52
C THR A 16 3.55 11.83 -12.06
N SER A 17 4.26 10.79 -11.61
CA SER A 17 3.99 9.40 -12.00
C SER A 17 2.67 8.88 -11.42
N LEU A 18 2.22 9.39 -10.27
CA LEU A 18 0.97 8.97 -9.64
C LEU A 18 -0.25 9.28 -10.48
N THR A 19 -0.25 10.37 -11.25
CA THR A 19 -1.36 10.71 -12.14
C THR A 19 -1.58 9.63 -13.22
N GLU A 20 -0.52 8.94 -13.63
CA GLU A 20 -0.59 7.82 -14.59
C GLU A 20 -0.76 6.45 -13.91
N ILE A 21 -0.11 6.23 -12.75
CA ILE A 21 -0.14 4.95 -12.04
C ILE A 21 -1.47 4.73 -11.31
N VAL A 22 -2.03 5.77 -10.67
CA VAL A 22 -3.29 5.65 -9.91
C VAL A 22 -4.44 5.12 -10.76
N PRO A 23 -4.76 5.64 -11.96
CA PRO A 23 -5.82 5.06 -12.78
C PRO A 23 -5.53 3.60 -13.17
N GLY A 24 -4.26 3.23 -13.36
CA GLY A 24 -3.84 1.83 -13.53
C GLY A 24 -4.18 0.97 -12.31
N LEU A 25 -3.84 1.45 -11.10
CA LEU A 25 -4.14 0.79 -9.83
C LEU A 25 -5.64 0.70 -9.54
N LEU A 26 -6.42 1.70 -9.94
CA LEU A 26 -7.88 1.71 -9.82
C LEU A 26 -8.50 0.68 -10.76
N LYS A 27 -8.01 0.58 -11.99
CA LYS A 27 -8.44 -0.44 -12.95
C LYS A 27 -8.15 -1.84 -12.42
N SER A 28 -6.94 -2.06 -11.89
CA SER A 28 -6.55 -3.35 -11.32
C SER A 28 -7.23 -3.67 -9.97
N TYR A 29 -7.79 -2.66 -9.29
CA TYR A 29 -8.62 -2.87 -8.10
C TYR A 29 -9.94 -3.58 -8.42
N ASP A 30 -10.52 -3.33 -9.59
CA ASP A 30 -11.74 -3.97 -10.08
C ASP A 30 -11.43 -5.17 -11.00
N ASP A 31 -10.18 -5.63 -11.02
CA ASP A 31 -9.77 -6.81 -11.78
C ASP A 31 -10.44 -8.09 -11.23
N SER A 32 -10.70 -9.03 -12.14
CA SER A 32 -11.18 -10.37 -11.83
C SER A 32 -10.21 -11.17 -10.97
N GLU A 33 -8.91 -10.92 -11.11
CA GLU A 33 -7.84 -11.67 -10.46
C GLU A 33 -7.60 -11.14 -9.04
N SER A 34 -7.75 -12.03 -8.04
CA SER A 34 -7.74 -11.63 -6.64
C SER A 34 -6.35 -11.18 -6.15
N THR A 35 -5.28 -11.64 -6.78
CA THR A 35 -3.89 -11.28 -6.48
C THR A 35 -3.60 -9.86 -6.93
N VAL A 36 -4.06 -9.48 -8.12
CA VAL A 36 -3.97 -8.15 -8.72
C VAL A 36 -4.72 -7.14 -7.84
N ARG A 37 -5.92 -7.49 -7.35
CA ARG A 37 -6.65 -6.63 -6.39
C ARG A 37 -5.88 -6.41 -5.10
N LYS A 38 -5.33 -7.49 -4.50
CA LYS A 38 -4.50 -7.39 -3.29
C LYS A 38 -3.24 -6.55 -3.53
N ALA A 39 -2.54 -6.77 -4.63
CA ALA A 39 -1.35 -6.02 -5.00
C ALA A 39 -1.66 -4.53 -5.17
N SER A 40 -2.79 -4.22 -5.82
CA SER A 40 -3.24 -2.84 -6.04
C SER A 40 -3.51 -2.10 -4.73
N VAL A 41 -4.23 -2.75 -3.80
CA VAL A 41 -4.47 -2.21 -2.46
C VAL A 41 -3.15 -1.98 -1.72
N PHE A 42 -2.23 -2.95 -1.77
CA PHE A 42 -0.91 -2.83 -1.14
C PHE A 42 -0.09 -1.67 -1.72
N CYS A 43 -0.02 -1.55 -3.06
CA CYS A 43 0.66 -0.45 -3.74
C CYS A 43 0.09 0.91 -3.33
N LEU A 44 -1.24 1.07 -3.29
CA LEU A 44 -1.89 2.31 -2.85
C LEU A 44 -1.50 2.69 -1.41
N VAL A 45 -1.46 1.71 -0.50
CA VAL A 45 -1.05 1.92 0.90
C VAL A 45 0.44 2.30 0.98
N SER A 46 1.31 1.61 0.23
CA SER A 46 2.75 1.91 0.21
C SER A 46 3.06 3.28 -0.37
N ILE A 47 2.37 3.67 -1.43
CA ILE A 47 2.47 5.01 -2.02
C ILE A 47 2.02 6.05 -0.99
N TYR A 48 0.86 5.86 -0.35
CA TYR A 48 0.39 6.76 0.70
C TYR A 48 1.41 6.89 1.84
N MET A 49 2.10 5.81 2.20
CA MET A 49 3.16 5.84 3.20
C MET A 49 4.41 6.62 2.75
N ALA A 50 4.63 6.79 1.45
CA ALA A 50 5.77 7.52 0.87
C ALA A 50 5.47 9.01 0.62
N VAL A 51 4.35 9.34 -0.03
CA VAL A 51 3.97 10.74 -0.36
C VAL A 51 3.04 11.38 0.68
N GLY A 52 2.31 10.58 1.47
CA GLY A 52 1.35 11.08 2.46
C GLY A 52 0.07 11.62 1.84
N ASP A 53 -0.34 12.81 2.29
CA ASP A 53 -1.61 13.42 1.92
C ASP A 53 -1.68 13.90 0.45
N ASN A 54 -0.55 13.98 -0.26
CA ASN A 54 -0.53 14.31 -1.70
C ASN A 54 -1.25 13.26 -2.57
N LEU A 55 -1.46 12.04 -2.06
CA LEU A 55 -2.28 11.03 -2.73
C LEU A 55 -3.79 11.22 -2.51
N ARG A 56 -4.22 11.96 -1.48
CA ARG A 56 -5.65 12.17 -1.15
C ARG A 56 -6.53 12.67 -2.32
N PRO A 57 -6.13 13.67 -3.13
CA PRO A 57 -6.97 14.17 -4.23
C PRO A 57 -7.21 13.13 -5.32
N TYR A 58 -6.33 12.14 -5.46
CA TYR A 58 -6.55 11.02 -6.38
C TYR A 58 -7.48 9.97 -5.76
N LEU A 59 -7.40 9.77 -4.45
CA LEU A 59 -8.26 8.85 -3.71
C LEU A 59 -9.68 9.37 -3.51
N SER A 60 -9.93 10.69 -3.62
CA SER A 60 -11.29 11.23 -3.56
C SER A 60 -12.15 10.81 -4.75
N GLN A 61 -11.53 10.35 -5.84
CA GLN A 61 -12.23 9.76 -7.00
C GLN A 61 -12.76 8.35 -6.71
N LEU A 62 -12.28 7.67 -5.66
CA LEU A 62 -12.80 6.38 -5.23
C LEU A 62 -14.10 6.55 -4.44
N ASN A 63 -15.05 5.64 -4.65
CA ASN A 63 -16.27 5.56 -3.85
C ASN A 63 -15.97 5.49 -2.35
N TYR A 64 -16.87 6.08 -1.54
CA TYR A 64 -16.73 6.21 -0.08
C TYR A 64 -16.32 4.91 0.62
N SER A 65 -16.90 3.77 0.21
CA SER A 65 -16.59 2.45 0.77
C SER A 65 -15.14 2.01 0.51
N LYS A 66 -14.63 2.21 -0.72
CA LYS A 66 -13.24 1.86 -1.09
C LYS A 66 -12.24 2.74 -0.34
N MET A 67 -12.55 4.04 -0.21
CA MET A 67 -11.75 4.99 0.57
C MET A 67 -11.71 4.62 2.07
N LYS A 68 -12.83 4.20 2.66
CA LYS A 68 -12.89 3.75 4.06
C LYS A 68 -12.04 2.50 4.29
N LEU A 69 -12.08 1.54 3.36
CA LEU A 69 -11.26 0.34 3.42
C LEU A 69 -9.78 0.70 3.33
N LEU A 70 -9.38 1.52 2.36
CA LEU A 70 -7.99 1.94 2.19
C LEU A 70 -7.43 2.63 3.44
N LYS A 71 -8.20 3.52 4.08
CA LYS A 71 -7.83 4.15 5.35
C LYS A 71 -7.60 3.13 6.47
N LEU A 72 -8.42 2.08 6.54
CA LEU A 72 -8.23 0.99 7.50
C LEU A 72 -6.90 0.25 7.25
N TYR A 73 -6.57 -0.04 5.99
CA TYR A 73 -5.31 -0.68 5.63
C TYR A 73 -4.10 0.20 5.91
N ILE A 74 -4.16 1.51 5.62
CA ILE A 74 -3.11 2.46 5.98
C ILE A 74 -2.90 2.49 7.48
N LYS A 75 -3.98 2.61 8.27
CA LYS A 75 -3.91 2.60 9.73
C LYS A 75 -3.29 1.30 10.26
N ARG A 76 -3.66 0.17 9.67
CA ARG A 76 -3.08 -1.14 10.01
C ARG A 76 -1.60 -1.24 9.65
N ALA A 77 -1.21 -0.75 8.47
CA ALA A 77 0.19 -0.71 8.03
C ALA A 77 1.04 0.20 8.92
N GLN A 78 0.50 1.35 9.36
CA GLN A 78 1.14 2.24 10.32
C GLN A 78 1.36 1.54 11.68
N SER A 79 0.35 0.88 12.23
CA SER A 79 0.47 0.12 13.48
C SER A 79 1.46 -1.05 13.36
N GLN A 80 1.54 -1.69 12.19
CA GLN A 80 2.48 -2.79 11.94
C GLN A 80 3.93 -2.29 11.78
N LYS A 81 4.12 -1.07 11.27
CA LYS A 81 5.44 -0.41 11.18
C LYS A 81 6.00 -0.04 12.56
N ASP A 82 5.13 0.35 13.49
CA ASP A 82 5.51 0.73 14.88
C ASP A 82 5.69 -0.49 15.80
N GLY A 83 4.95 -1.58 15.55
CA GLY A 83 5.02 -2.82 16.35
C GLY A 83 6.21 -3.75 16.08
N SER A 84 7.19 -3.34 15.25
CA SER A 84 8.33 -4.19 14.85
C SER A 84 9.57 -4.05 15.77
N LYS A 85 9.34 -3.85 17.08
CA LYS A 85 10.28 -4.24 18.15
C LYS A 85 9.51 -4.99 19.23
N GLY A 86 9.17 -6.25 18.96
CA GLY A 86 8.40 -7.07 19.88
C GLY A 86 8.31 -8.51 19.42
N SER A 87 9.40 -9.24 19.63
CA SER A 87 9.57 -10.70 19.59
C SER A 87 8.29 -11.49 19.96
N LYS A 88 7.94 -12.58 19.28
CA LYS A 88 8.28 -14.00 19.59
C LYS A 88 7.20 -14.86 18.87
N SER A 89 7.37 -16.10 18.42
CA SER A 89 8.44 -17.12 18.46
C SER A 89 7.90 -18.42 17.76
N PRO A 90 8.39 -19.63 18.08
CA PRO A 90 9.00 -20.61 17.17
C PRO A 90 7.99 -21.61 16.57
N LEU A 91 8.33 -22.23 15.43
CA LEU A 91 7.67 -23.48 15.05
C LEU A 91 8.59 -24.36 14.20
N ALA A 92 9.23 -25.32 14.87
CA ALA A 92 9.33 -26.72 14.45
C ALA A 92 10.01 -27.50 15.58
N SER A 93 9.20 -27.94 16.55
CA SER A 93 9.58 -29.02 17.48
C SER A 93 9.38 -30.36 16.79
N ALA A 94 10.18 -31.32 17.25
CA ALA A 94 10.18 -32.74 16.96
C ALA A 94 8.79 -33.42 16.95
N ASP A 95 8.60 -34.45 16.12
CA ASP A 95 8.42 -35.83 16.60
C ASP A 95 8.46 -36.85 15.44
N THR A 96 9.14 -37.98 15.70
CA THR A 96 9.36 -39.22 14.91
C THR A 96 10.30 -39.20 13.71
#